data_AF-A0A523J406-F1
#
_entry.id   AF-A0A523J406-F1
#
_cell.length_a   1.000
_cell.length_b   1.000
_cell.length_c   1.000
_cell.angle_alpha   90.00
_cell.angle_beta   90.00
_cell.angle_gamma   90.00
#
_symmetry.space_group_name_H-M   'P 1'
#
loop_
_entity.id
_entity.type
_entity.pdbx_description
1 polymer ?
#
loop_
_entity_poly.entity_id
_entity_poly.type
_entity_poly.pdbx_seq_one_letter_code
_entity_poly.pdbx_strand_id
1 'polypeptide(L)'
;MIRLTILLLLLGCVQDYNSSSGDRERFSPRPVPTSSGDPRLANAYNVIEKNCLTCHLGFHNQWASNTTDQAWKSTGLVIPGDPFSSRLITKLQNVGGNMPFQSPPLSEDDLNTLVEWINLME
;
A
#
# COMPACT_ATOMS: atom_id res chain seq x y z
N MET A 1 45.64 33.16 22.34
CA MET A 1 45.77 32.68 20.93
C MET A 1 45.94 31.17 21.05
N ILE A 2 45.13 30.24 20.54
CA ILE A 2 44.14 30.18 19.46
C ILE A 2 43.08 29.13 19.87
N ARG A 3 41.83 29.33 19.45
CA ARG A 3 40.69 28.40 19.58
C ARG A 3 40.90 27.13 18.76
N LEU A 4 40.38 25.98 19.21
CA LEU A 4 39.76 25.02 18.30
C LEU A 4 38.72 24.14 19.00
N THR A 5 37.48 24.62 18.98
CA THR A 5 36.27 23.83 19.21
C THR A 5 36.00 23.01 17.97
N ILE A 6 36.00 21.67 18.04
CA ILE A 6 35.40 20.82 17.00
C ILE A 6 34.54 19.77 17.71
N LEU A 7 33.25 20.07 17.76
CA LEU A 7 32.16 19.15 18.08
C LEU A 7 31.89 18.33 16.81
N LEU A 8 32.28 17.05 16.82
CA LEU A 8 32.09 16.13 15.70
C LEU A 8 30.63 15.63 15.70
N LEU A 9 29.72 16.44 15.15
CA LEU A 9 28.34 16.03 14.84
C LEU A 9 28.35 15.24 13.51
N LEU A 10 28.59 13.94 13.60
CA LEU A 10 28.33 13.02 12.49
C LEU A 10 26.82 12.72 12.42
N LEU A 11 26.05 13.68 11.93
CA LEU A 11 24.75 13.41 11.31
C LEU A 11 25.02 12.93 9.88
N GLY A 12 25.54 11.71 9.77
CA GLY A 12 25.48 10.98 8.52
C GLY A 12 24.07 10.41 8.40
N CYS A 13 23.22 11.06 7.60
CA CYS A 13 22.05 10.39 7.06
C CYS A 13 22.56 9.18 6.27
N VAL A 14 22.45 7.99 6.87
CA VAL A 14 22.57 6.73 6.15
C VAL A 14 21.39 6.72 5.19
N GLN A 15 21.65 7.19 3.97
CA GLN A 15 20.75 7.05 2.83
C GLN A 15 21.39 6.00 1.94
N ASP A 16 21.04 4.75 2.22
CA ASP A 16 21.26 3.59 1.37
C ASP A 16 20.38 3.71 0.11
N TYR A 17 20.77 4.64 -0.77
CA TYR A 17 20.35 4.62 -2.16
C TYR A 17 21.30 3.67 -2.91
N ASN A 18 20.83 2.50 -3.31
CA ASN A 18 21.49 1.81 -4.41
C ASN A 18 21.07 2.50 -5.73
N SER A 19 21.92 2.41 -6.76
CA SER A 19 21.78 3.19 -8.00
C SER A 19 20.64 2.74 -8.93
N SER A 20 19.63 2.03 -8.42
CA SER A 20 18.45 1.67 -9.21
C SER A 20 17.34 2.71 -9.00
N SER A 21 16.73 3.17 -10.09
CA SER A 21 15.54 4.04 -10.04
C SER A 21 14.34 3.40 -9.32
N GLY A 22 14.38 2.08 -9.09
CA GLY A 22 13.36 1.32 -8.36
C GLY A 22 13.39 1.51 -6.84
N ASP A 23 14.57 1.75 -6.25
CA ASP A 23 14.70 2.00 -4.81
C ASP A 23 13.91 3.24 -4.37
N ARG A 24 13.97 4.32 -5.17
CA ARG A 24 13.22 5.54 -4.89
C ARG A 24 11.72 5.28 -4.82
N GLU A 25 11.17 4.45 -5.70
CA GLU A 25 9.73 4.13 -5.71
C GLU A 25 9.34 3.20 -4.55
N ARG A 26 10.28 2.39 -4.04
CA ARG A 26 10.05 1.46 -2.92
C ARG A 26 10.19 2.11 -1.55
N PHE A 27 11.10 3.06 -1.40
CA PHE A 27 11.47 3.66 -0.10
C PHE A 27 10.99 5.11 0.07
N SER A 28 10.39 5.73 -0.94
CA SER A 28 9.75 7.05 -0.75
C SER A 28 8.49 6.92 0.12
N PRO A 29 8.25 7.85 1.05
CA PRO A 29 6.99 7.90 1.79
C PRO A 29 5.81 7.94 0.82
N ARG A 30 4.85 7.02 0.99
CA ARG A 30 3.62 7.01 0.18
C ARG A 30 2.67 8.12 0.63
N PRO A 31 1.87 8.69 -0.29
CA PRO A 31 0.83 9.62 0.12
C PRO A 31 -0.20 8.88 0.98
N VAL A 32 -0.56 9.47 2.11
CA VAL A 32 -1.62 8.94 2.98
C VAL A 32 -2.94 9.01 2.22
N PRO A 33 -3.73 7.92 2.17
CA PRO A 33 -5.05 7.96 1.57
C PRO A 33 -5.95 8.99 2.24
N THR A 34 -6.64 9.79 1.43
CA THR A 34 -7.55 10.83 1.89
C THR A 34 -8.93 10.56 1.29
N SER A 35 -9.68 9.65 1.90
CA SER A 35 -11.14 9.72 1.87
C SER A 35 -11.55 10.82 2.85
N SER A 36 -12.41 11.74 2.41
CA SER A 36 -12.88 12.85 3.23
C SER A 36 -13.63 12.36 4.47
N GLY A 37 -12.90 12.10 5.56
CA GLY A 37 -13.44 11.74 6.88
C GLY A 37 -13.69 10.24 7.15
N ASP A 38 -13.44 9.34 6.19
CA ASP A 38 -13.65 7.90 6.35
C ASP A 38 -12.32 7.14 6.53
N PRO A 39 -12.02 6.52 7.69
CA PRO A 39 -10.77 5.80 7.89
C PRO A 39 -10.67 4.47 7.12
N ARG A 40 -11.77 3.96 6.53
CA ARG A 40 -11.80 2.62 5.91
C ARG A 40 -10.81 2.48 4.77
N LEU A 41 -10.74 3.46 3.87
CA LEU A 41 -9.75 3.45 2.79
C LEU A 41 -8.32 3.46 3.32
N ALA A 42 -8.04 4.26 4.36
CA ALA A 42 -6.71 4.30 4.95
C ALA A 42 -6.31 2.94 5.54
N ASN A 43 -7.23 2.27 6.24
CA ASN A 43 -7.01 0.94 6.79
C ASN A 43 -6.82 -0.12 5.69
N ALA A 44 -7.69 -0.12 4.68
CA ALA A 44 -7.56 -1.01 3.52
C ALA A 44 -6.27 -0.79 2.75
N TYR A 45 -5.86 0.47 2.57
CA TYR A 45 -4.60 0.80 1.90
C TYR A 45 -3.39 0.29 2.69
N ASN A 46 -3.39 0.34 4.02
CA ASN A 46 -2.32 -0.25 4.83
C ASN A 46 -2.19 -1.76 4.57
N VAL A 47 -3.33 -2.47 4.43
CA VAL A 47 -3.35 -3.88 4.05
C VAL A 47 -2.80 -4.09 2.63
N ILE A 48 -3.21 -3.26 1.67
CA ILE A 48 -2.75 -3.31 0.27
C ILE A 48 -1.24 -3.05 0.19
N GLU A 49 -0.74 -2.04 0.91
CA GLU A 49 0.68 -1.71 0.94
C GLU A 49 1.51 -2.86 1.48
N LYS A 50 1.13 -3.37 2.67
CA LYS A 50 1.82 -4.45 3.37
C LYS A 50 1.83 -5.76 2.56
N ASN A 51 0.66 -6.16 2.04
CA ASN A 51 0.47 -7.52 1.52
C ASN A 51 0.48 -7.59 -0.03
N CYS A 52 0.29 -6.49 -0.74
CA CYS A 52 0.19 -6.50 -2.21
C CYS A 52 1.33 -5.72 -2.87
N LEU A 53 1.58 -4.48 -2.46
CA LEU A 53 2.53 -3.60 -3.14
C LEU A 53 3.97 -4.11 -3.05
N THR A 54 4.32 -4.92 -2.06
CA THR A 54 5.65 -5.56 -1.93
C THR A 54 6.11 -6.26 -3.21
N CYS A 55 5.20 -6.94 -3.92
CA CYS A 55 5.47 -7.66 -5.17
C CYS A 55 4.88 -6.98 -6.40
N HIS A 56 3.84 -6.15 -6.24
CA HIS A 56 3.17 -5.48 -7.35
C HIS A 56 3.77 -4.10 -7.72
N LEU A 57 4.67 -3.55 -6.91
CA LEU A 57 5.43 -2.36 -7.26
C LEU A 57 6.34 -2.64 -8.48
N GLY A 58 6.38 -1.73 -9.44
CA GLY A 58 7.08 -1.88 -10.73
C GLY A 58 6.20 -2.50 -11.84
N PHE A 59 5.08 -3.14 -11.49
CA PHE A 59 4.14 -3.75 -12.45
C PHE A 59 2.77 -3.06 -12.45
N HIS A 60 2.29 -2.63 -11.28
CA HIS A 60 0.99 -1.97 -11.07
C HIS A 60 1.16 -0.68 -10.26
N ASN A 61 2.05 0.20 -10.72
CA ASN A 61 2.43 1.42 -9.98
C ASN A 61 1.23 2.33 -9.69
N GLN A 62 0.16 2.24 -10.49
CA GLN A 62 -1.07 2.99 -10.29
C GLN A 62 -1.80 2.66 -8.99
N TRP A 63 -1.66 1.45 -8.44
CA TRP A 63 -2.33 1.08 -7.19
C TRP A 63 -1.78 1.88 -6.01
N ALA A 64 -0.46 2.10 -5.99
CA ALA A 64 0.18 2.94 -4.99
C ALA A 64 -0.32 4.40 -5.03
N SER A 65 -0.73 4.89 -6.20
CA SER A 65 -1.26 6.25 -6.34
C SER A 65 -2.77 6.36 -6.07
N ASN A 66 -3.48 5.25 -5.85
CA ASN A 66 -4.92 5.26 -5.59
C ASN A 66 -5.20 5.61 -4.12
N THR A 67 -5.20 6.90 -3.83
CA THR A 67 -5.36 7.44 -2.47
C THR A 67 -6.79 7.88 -2.16
N THR A 68 -7.74 7.63 -3.07
CA THR A 68 -9.16 7.93 -2.89
C THR A 68 -10.03 6.75 -3.35
N ASP A 69 -11.25 6.63 -2.83
CA ASP A 69 -12.19 5.60 -3.26
C ASP A 69 -12.50 5.73 -4.74
N GLN A 70 -12.67 6.96 -5.23
CA GLN A 70 -12.92 7.23 -6.64
C GLN A 70 -11.78 6.71 -7.54
N ALA A 71 -10.52 6.82 -7.09
CA ALA A 71 -9.39 6.26 -7.83
C ALA A 71 -9.47 4.73 -7.89
N TRP A 72 -9.80 4.07 -6.78
CA TRP A 72 -9.99 2.62 -6.73
C TRP A 72 -11.15 2.13 -7.59
N LYS A 73 -12.30 2.81 -7.56
CA LYS A 73 -13.43 2.51 -8.45
C LYS A 73 -13.04 2.60 -9.92
N SER A 74 -12.30 3.64 -10.27
CA SER A 74 -11.88 3.90 -11.65
C SER A 74 -10.96 2.82 -12.21
N THR A 75 -10.35 1.98 -11.36
CA THR A 75 -9.56 0.82 -11.81
C THR A 75 -10.42 -0.33 -12.35
N GLY A 76 -11.70 -0.40 -11.98
CA GLY A 76 -12.56 -1.58 -12.21
C GLY A 76 -12.15 -2.82 -11.42
N LEU A 77 -11.20 -2.72 -10.48
CA LEU A 77 -10.81 -3.83 -9.60
C LEU A 77 -11.70 -3.93 -8.36
N VAL A 78 -12.35 -2.82 -8.01
CA VAL A 78 -13.26 -2.68 -6.88
C VAL A 78 -14.65 -2.31 -7.42
N ILE A 79 -15.65 -3.07 -7.01
CA ILE A 79 -17.07 -2.86 -7.26
C ILE A 79 -17.67 -2.38 -5.93
N PRO A 80 -18.06 -1.10 -5.80
CA PRO A 80 -18.63 -0.57 -4.57
C PRO A 80 -19.84 -1.37 -4.11
N GLY A 81 -19.87 -1.70 -2.81
CA GLY A 81 -20.95 -2.48 -2.21
C GLY A 81 -20.94 -3.98 -2.54
N ASP A 82 -20.01 -4.45 -3.37
CA ASP A 82 -19.90 -5.87 -3.74
C ASP A 82 -18.45 -6.38 -3.66
N PRO A 83 -17.97 -6.69 -2.44
CA PRO A 83 -16.61 -7.18 -2.24
C PRO A 83 -16.36 -8.50 -2.96
N PHE A 84 -17.31 -9.43 -2.97
CA PHE A 84 -17.07 -10.77 -3.53
C PHE A 84 -17.16 -10.83 -5.06
N SER A 85 -17.78 -9.84 -5.72
CA SER A 85 -17.64 -9.65 -7.17
C SER A 85 -16.42 -8.80 -7.54
N SER A 86 -15.79 -8.12 -6.58
CA SER A 86 -14.60 -7.28 -6.83
C SER A 86 -13.37 -8.12 -7.19
N ARG A 87 -12.69 -7.78 -8.29
CA ARG A 87 -11.46 -8.47 -8.73
C ARG A 87 -10.35 -8.46 -7.69
N LEU A 88 -10.29 -7.41 -6.86
CA LEU A 88 -9.33 -7.32 -5.75
C LEU A 88 -9.49 -8.47 -4.75
N ILE A 89 -10.74 -8.88 -4.43
CA ILE A 89 -11.04 -9.95 -3.49
C ILE A 89 -11.01 -11.32 -4.17
N THR A 90 -11.64 -11.48 -5.34
CA THR A 90 -11.72 -12.79 -6.05
C THR A 90 -10.35 -13.39 -6.41
N LYS A 91 -9.29 -12.58 -6.46
CA LYS A 91 -7.92 -13.06 -6.68
C LYS A 91 -7.25 -13.61 -5.43
N LEU A 92 -7.79 -13.38 -4.24
CA LEU A 92 -7.20 -13.83 -2.99
C LEU A 92 -7.39 -15.34 -2.80
N GLN A 93 -6.35 -16.02 -2.31
CA GLN A 93 -6.38 -17.44 -1.92
C GLN A 93 -7.48 -17.72 -0.89
N ASN A 94 -7.79 -16.74 -0.02
CA ASN A 94 -8.87 -16.82 0.97
C ASN A 94 -10.23 -17.17 0.35
N VAL A 95 -10.45 -16.87 -0.94
CA VAL A 95 -11.70 -17.15 -1.67
C VAL A 95 -11.48 -18.04 -2.90
N GLY A 96 -10.39 -18.80 -2.94
CA GLY A 96 -10.07 -19.72 -4.03
C GLY A 96 -9.26 -19.12 -5.19
N GLY A 97 -8.77 -17.89 -5.05
CA GLY A 97 -7.83 -17.28 -5.97
C GLY A 97 -6.39 -17.76 -5.77
N ASN A 98 -5.42 -17.03 -6.35
CA ASN A 98 -3.99 -17.41 -6.36
C ASN A 98 -3.05 -16.33 -5.79
N MET A 99 -3.60 -15.26 -5.20
CA MET A 99 -2.84 -14.21 -4.53
C MET A 99 -2.98 -14.31 -3.00
N PRO A 100 -1.92 -14.08 -2.22
CA PRO A 100 -0.55 -13.80 -2.64
C PRO A 100 0.11 -15.02 -3.34
N PHE A 101 0.86 -14.84 -4.42
CA PHE A 101 1.49 -15.97 -5.10
C PHE A 101 2.61 -16.59 -4.26
N GLN A 102 2.59 -17.91 -4.06
CA GLN A 102 3.60 -18.66 -3.29
C GLN A 102 3.83 -18.15 -1.85
N SER A 103 2.85 -17.44 -1.30
CA SER A 103 2.84 -16.99 0.09
C SER A 103 1.52 -17.41 0.74
N PRO A 104 1.45 -17.45 2.09
CA PRO A 104 0.21 -17.76 2.78
C PRO A 104 -0.94 -16.80 2.38
N PRO A 105 -2.20 -17.22 2.54
CA PRO A 105 -3.35 -16.32 2.42
C PRO A 105 -3.26 -15.16 3.41
N LEU A 106 -4.01 -14.09 3.15
CA LEU A 106 -4.13 -12.98 4.11
C LEU A 106 -4.71 -13.49 5.44
N SER A 107 -4.36 -12.82 6.54
CA SER A 107 -5.07 -13.04 7.79
C SER A 107 -6.55 -12.68 7.64
N GLU A 108 -7.39 -13.25 8.50
CA GLU A 108 -8.82 -12.95 8.52
C GLU A 108 -9.07 -11.46 8.76
N ASP A 109 -8.32 -10.81 9.66
CA ASP A 109 -8.43 -9.37 9.93
C ASP A 109 -8.07 -8.51 8.71
N ASP A 110 -6.99 -8.85 8.00
CA ASP A 110 -6.56 -8.13 6.80
C ASP A 110 -7.61 -8.30 5.68
N LEU A 111 -8.16 -9.51 5.52
CA LEU A 111 -9.26 -9.77 4.57
C LEU A 111 -10.52 -8.98 4.94
N ASN A 112 -10.95 -9.02 6.20
CA ASN A 112 -12.14 -8.33 6.68
C ASN A 112 -12.03 -6.82 6.50
N THR A 113 -10.84 -6.25 6.73
CA THR A 113 -10.57 -4.83 6.48
C THR A 113 -10.81 -4.45 5.01
N LEU A 114 -10.37 -5.28 4.07
CA LEU A 114 -10.61 -5.05 2.64
C LEU A 114 -12.08 -5.22 2.27
N VAL A 115 -12.73 -6.28 2.77
CA VAL A 115 -14.14 -6.57 2.52
C VAL A 115 -15.04 -5.45 3.04
N GLU A 116 -14.82 -5.00 4.29
CA GLU A 116 -15.59 -3.93 4.91
C GLU A 116 -15.44 -2.61 4.14
N TRP A 117 -14.22 -2.24 3.78
CA TRP A 117 -13.98 -1.03 2.99
C TRP A 117 -14.74 -1.05 1.67
N ILE A 118 -14.70 -2.15 0.91
CA ILE A 118 -15.43 -2.26 -0.37
C ILE A 118 -16.95 -2.29 -0.14
N ASN A 119 -17.41 -3.02 0.87
CA ASN A 119 -18.83 -3.18 1.18
C ASN A 119 -19.50 -1.85 1.58
N LEU A 120 -18.77 -0.98 2.28
CA LEU A 120 -19.25 0.33 2.75
C LEU A 120 -18.78 1.48 1.86
N MET A 121 -18.21 1.19 0.69
CA MET A 121 -17.78 2.18 -0.29
C MET A 121 -19.00 2.80 -0.99
N GLU A 122 -19.17 4.12 -0.88
CA GLU A 122 -20.13 4.94 -1.63
C GLU A 122 -19.53 5.41 -2.93
#